data_AF-A0A4R9VGZ4-F1
#
_entry.id   AF-A0A4R9VGZ4-F1
#
_cell.length_a   1.000
_cell.length_b   1.000
_cell.length_c   1.000
_cell.angle_alpha   90.00
_cell.angle_beta   90.00
_cell.angle_gamma   90.00
#
_symmetry.space_group_name_H-M   'P 1'
#
loop_
_entity.id
_entity.type
_entity.pdbx_description
1 polymer ?
#
loop_
_entity_poly.entity_id
_entity_poly.type
_entity_poly.pdbx_seq_one_letter_code
_entity_poly.pdbx_strand_id
1 'polypeptide(L)' 'EKPFAHLHATFGTNQYETLSAHLTKAIVSATAEIVITMTNLDINRKHNGDIGLNLLDL' A
#
# COMPACT_ATOMS: atom_id res chain seq x y z
N GLU A 1 7.55 -11.36 13.25
CA GLU A 1 7.48 -10.69 11.94
C GLU A 1 6.25 -9.80 11.91
N LYS A 2 6.36 -8.58 11.39
CA LYS A 2 5.22 -7.66 11.30
C LYS A 2 4.75 -7.61 9.85
N PRO A 3 3.44 -7.79 9.57
CA PRO A 3 2.90 -7.61 8.23
C PRO A 3 3.26 -6.23 7.67
N PHE A 4 3.61 -6.18 6.39
CA PHE A 4 3.92 -4.94 5.67
C PHE A 4 2.94 -4.77 4.50
N ALA A 5 2.18 -3.68 4.51
CA ALA A 5 1.30 -3.31 3.41
C ALA A 5 1.96 -2.21 2.56
N HIS A 6 2.08 -2.45 1.25
CA HIS A 6 2.46 -1.42 0.28
C HIS A 6 1.24 -1.04 -0.54
N LEU A 7 0.62 0.07 -0.16
CA LEU A 7 -0.65 0.49 -0.73
C LEU A 7 -0.46 1.83 -1.42
N HIS A 8 -1.00 1.94 -2.62
CA HIS A 8 -1.23 3.21 -3.29
C HIS A 8 -2.74 3.42 -3.36
N ALA A 9 -3.19 4.66 -3.34
CA ALA A 9 -4.61 4.98 -3.39
C ALA A 9 -4.85 6.28 -4.15
N THR A 10 -6.05 6.40 -4.70
CA THR A 10 -6.56 7.62 -5.32
C THR A 10 -7.86 8.01 -4.61
N PHE A 11 -7.92 9.24 -4.09
CA PHE A 11 -9.07 9.77 -3.37
C PHE A 11 -9.68 10.96 -4.10
N GLY A 12 -11.02 11.01 -4.10
CA GLY A 12 -11.78 12.15 -4.61
C GLY A 12 -12.01 13.21 -3.54
N THR A 13 -11.95 14.48 -3.92
CA THR A 13 -12.38 15.60 -3.07
C THR A 13 -13.85 15.96 -3.35
N ASN A 14 -14.43 16.84 -2.53
CA ASN A 14 -15.77 17.38 -2.78
C ASN A 14 -15.82 18.32 -4.00
N GLN A 15 -14.68 18.64 -4.60
CA GLN A 15 -14.52 19.45 -5.80
C GLN A 15 -14.29 18.58 -7.06
N TYR A 16 -14.43 17.25 -6.95
CA TYR A 16 -14.18 16.29 -8.02
C TYR A 16 -12.71 16.19 -8.47
N GLU A 17 -11.77 16.71 -7.68
CA GLU A 17 -10.35 16.51 -7.91
C GLU A 17 -9.91 15.13 -7.41
N THR A 18 -8.78 14.65 -7.92
CA THR A 18 -8.19 13.38 -7.49
C THR A 18 -6.81 13.60 -6.87
N LEU A 19 -6.57 13.04 -5.69
CA LEU A 19 -5.26 12.97 -5.05
C LEU A 19 -4.76 11.52 -5.09
N SER A 20 -3.58 11.27 -5.66
CA SER A 20 -3.02 9.91 -5.83
C SER A 20 -1.56 9.85 -5.39
N ALA A 21 -1.24 8.88 -4.53
CA ALA A 21 0.11 8.71 -3.98
C ALA A 21 0.28 7.35 -3.26
N HIS A 22 1.46 7.15 -2.69
CA HIS A 22 1.71 6.13 -1.67
C HIS A 22 0.88 6.41 -0.41
N LEU A 23 0.11 5.42 0.03
CA LEU A 23 -0.81 5.54 1.15
C LEU A 23 -0.11 5.23 2.47
N THR A 24 0.02 6.25 3.32
CA THR A 24 0.53 6.09 4.69
C THR A 24 -0.57 5.73 5.68
N LYS A 25 -1.75 6.36 5.56
CA LYS A 25 -2.92 6.12 6.40
C LYS A 25 -4.18 6.64 5.72
N ALA A 26 -5.27 5.88 5.85
CA ALA A 26 -6.64 6.35 5.60
C ALA A 26 -7.54 5.89 6.75
N ILE A 27 -8.63 6.62 6.99
CA ILE A 27 -9.65 6.26 7.97
C ILE A 27 -10.94 6.01 7.21
N VAL A 28 -11.53 4.84 7.40
CA VAL A 28 -12.81 4.47 6.79
C VAL A 28 -13.92 5.28 7.47
N SER A 29 -14.75 5.95 6.67
CA SER A 29 -15.94 6.64 7.19
C SER A 29 -17.16 5.70 7.18
N ALA A 30 -17.63 5.29 6.00
CA ALA A 30 -18.80 4.40 5.87
C ALA A 30 -18.40 2.93 5.70
N THR A 31 -17.66 2.61 4.63
CA THR A 31 -17.21 1.24 4.32
C THR A 31 -15.89 1.27 3.56
N ALA A 32 -15.16 0.15 3.60
CA ALA A 32 -14.05 -0.14 2.72
C ALA A 32 -14.17 -1.59 2.28
N GLU A 33 -14.36 -1.80 0.98
CA GLU A 33 -14.46 -3.13 0.37
C GLU A 33 -13.09 -3.48 -0.23
N ILE A 34 -12.46 -4.52 0.30
CA ILE A 34 -11.09 -4.91 -0.05
C ILE A 34 -11.07 -6.38 -0.44
N VAL A 35 -10.55 -6.67 -1.64
CA VAL A 35 -10.34 -8.03 -2.12
C VAL A 35 -8.86 -8.38 -1.97
N ILE A 36 -8.56 -9.44 -1.23
CA ILE A 36 -7.20 -9.94 -1.01
C ILE A 36 -7.03 -11.25 -1.77
N THR A 37 -6.04 -11.30 -2.66
CA THR A 37 -5.62 -12.54 -3.32
C THR A 37 -4.45 -13.14 -2.55
N MET A 38 -4.61 -14.38 -2.07
CA MET A 38 -3.62 -15.06 -1.25
C MET A 38 -2.59 -15.82 -2.11
N THR A 39 -1.38 -15.98 -1.59
CA THR A 39 -0.31 -16.81 -2.17
C THR A 39 0.43 -17.56 -1.07
N ASN A 40 1.06 -18.69 -1.43
CA ASN A 40 1.91 -19.47 -0.53
C ASN A 40 3.41 -19.13 -0.68
N LEU A 41 3.75 -18.12 -1.48
CA LEU A 41 5.12 -17.62 -1.61
C LEU A 41 5.57 -16.93 -0.31
N ASP A 42 6.84 -17.10 0.05
CA ASP A 42 7.47 -16.38 1.15
C ASP A 42 7.94 -15.00 0.66
N ILE A 43 7.03 -14.02 0.66
CA ILE A 43 7.28 -12.69 0.13
C ILE A 43 7.80 -11.77 1.24
N ASN A 44 9.01 -11.26 1.06
CA ASN A 44 9.70 -10.41 2.03
C ASN A 44 10.09 -9.05 1.43
N ARG A 45 10.84 -8.27 2.22
CA ARG A 45 11.47 -7.04 1.75
C ARG A 45 12.95 -7.00 2.05
N LYS A 46 13.72 -6.52 1.07
CA LYS A 46 15.14 -6.29 1.18
C LYS A 46 15.47 -4.81 1.04
N HIS A 47 16.25 -4.28 1.98
CA HIS A 47 16.73 -2.91 1.91
C HIS A 47 17.77 -2.75 0.79
N ASN A 48 17.55 -1.79 -0.10
CA ASN A 48 18.50 -1.36 -1.11
C ASN A 48 19.12 -0.03 -0.65
N GLY A 49 20.41 -0.07 -0.29
CA GLY A 49 21.15 1.07 0.24
C GLY A 49 21.43 2.18 -0.78
N ASP A 50 21.44 1.87 -2.07
CA ASP A 50 21.76 2.85 -3.13
C ASP A 50 20.61 3.84 -3.35
N ILE A 51 19.37 3.37 -3.15
CA ILE A 51 18.14 4.17 -3.33
C ILE A 51 17.38 4.42 -2.03
N GLY A 52 17.81 3.80 -0.91
CA GLY A 52 17.18 3.95 0.40
C GLY A 52 15.80 3.31 0.53
N LEU A 53 15.44 2.35 -0.33
CA LEU A 53 14.10 1.74 -0.36
C LEU A 53 14.12 0.26 0.05
N ASN A 54 13.01 -0.19 0.62
CA ASN A 54 12.76 -1.61 0.88
C ASN A 54 12.02 -2.22 -0.31
N LEU A 55 12.74 -2.99 -1.13
CA LEU A 55 12.21 -3.60 -2.36
C LEU A 55 11.56 -4.95 -2.06
N LEU A 56 10.68 -5.37 -2.98
CA LEU A 56 10.08 -6.72 -2.97
C LEU A 56 11.20 -7.77 -3.10
N ASP A 57 11.16 -8.78 -2.25
CA ASP A 57 12.06 -9.94 -2.27
C ASP A 57 11.18 -11.20 -2.35
N LEU A 58 11.45 -12.07 -3.33
CA LEU A 58 10.63 -13.24 -3.69
C LEU A 58 11.44 -14.52 -3.59
#